data_AF-A0A498CBU9-F1
#
_entry.id   AF-A0A498CBU9-F1
#
_cell.length_a   1.000
_cell.length_b   1.000
_cell.length_c   1.000
_cell.angle_alpha   90.00
_cell.angle_beta   90.00
_cell.angle_gamma   90.00
#
_symmetry.space_group_name_H-M   'P 1'
#
loop_
_entity.id
_entity.type
_entity.pdbx_description
1 polymer ?
#
loop_
_entity_poly.entity_id
_entity_poly.type
_entity_poly.pdbx_seq_one_letter_code
_entity_poly.pdbx_strand_id
1 'polypeptide(L)'
;MDCYDREHISAAINYFWGDGTASPQSVNERSAEVVYTAISEAQSCSASMDLVPRPSGGKPGISYIVKQVAKIGKNIVSGDASVYHVCKVQISTSYKSEITMALKGI
;
A
#
# COMPACT_ATOMS: atom_id res chain seq x y z
N MET A 1 -9.06 10.91 4.52
CA MET A 1 -9.31 9.57 3.95
C MET A 1 -10.81 9.34 3.92
N ASP A 2 -11.38 9.12 2.73
CA ASP A 2 -12.82 8.83 2.55
C ASP A 2 -13.11 7.31 2.52
N CYS A 3 -14.37 6.92 2.30
CA CYS A 3 -14.75 5.50 2.27
C CYS A 3 -14.15 4.74 1.08
N TYR A 4 -14.04 5.37 -0.09
CA TYR A 4 -13.44 4.76 -1.28
C TYR A 4 -11.93 4.58 -1.13
N ASP A 5 -11.26 5.55 -0.49
CA ASP A 5 -9.86 5.42 -0.12
C ASP A 5 -9.66 4.16 0.74
N ARG A 6 -10.49 3.97 1.76
CA ARG A 6 -10.41 2.80 2.66
C ARG A 6 -10.64 1.48 1.93
N GLU A 7 -11.63 1.43 1.05
CA GLU A 7 -11.91 0.24 0.24
C GLU A 7 -10.71 -0.13 -0.61
N HIS A 8 -10.15 0.81 -1.37
CA HIS A 8 -9.02 0.53 -2.23
C HIS A 8 -7.73 0.24 -1.44
N ILE A 9 -7.47 0.97 -0.37
CA ILE A 9 -6.30 0.69 0.49
C ILE A 9 -6.43 -0.71 1.12
N SER A 10 -7.63 -1.12 1.54
CA SER A 10 -7.84 -2.49 2.05
C SER A 10 -7.55 -3.55 0.98
N ALA A 11 -7.91 -3.28 -0.28
CA ALA A 11 -7.58 -4.17 -1.39
C ALA A 11 -6.07 -4.24 -1.65
N ALA A 12 -5.34 -3.12 -1.57
CA ALA A 12 -3.89 -3.12 -1.65
C ALA A 12 -3.26 -3.94 -0.53
N ILE A 13 -3.72 -3.78 0.71
CA ILE A 13 -3.22 -4.55 1.85
C ILE A 13 -3.49 -6.05 1.67
N ASN A 14 -4.71 -6.43 1.31
CA ASN A 14 -5.06 -7.83 1.09
C ASN A 14 -4.28 -8.45 -0.07
N TYR A 15 -3.96 -7.67 -1.10
CA TYR A 15 -3.11 -8.14 -2.19
C TYR A 15 -1.70 -8.53 -1.72
N PHE A 16 -1.07 -7.71 -0.87
CA PHE A 16 0.30 -7.95 -0.42
C PHE A 16 0.39 -8.95 0.74
N TRP A 17 -0.50 -8.88 1.72
CA TRP A 17 -0.42 -9.69 2.95
C TRP A 17 -1.46 -10.81 3.06
N GLY A 18 -2.34 -10.94 2.07
CA GLY A 18 -3.32 -12.03 1.95
C GLY A 18 -4.75 -11.56 2.26
N ASP A 19 -5.71 -12.25 1.67
CA ASP A 19 -7.14 -11.95 1.83
C ASP A 19 -7.55 -12.00 3.32
N GLY A 20 -8.32 -11.01 3.75
CA GLY A 20 -8.78 -10.88 5.14
C GLY A 20 -7.78 -10.22 6.08
N THR A 21 -6.61 -9.78 5.61
CA THR A 21 -5.66 -9.00 6.43
C THR A 21 -6.26 -7.67 6.87
N ALA A 22 -6.97 -6.98 5.97
CA ALA A 22 -7.61 -5.70 6.25
C ALA A 22 -9.07 -5.68 5.78
N SER A 23 -9.91 -5.04 6.59
CA SER A 23 -11.23 -4.53 6.17
C SER A 23 -11.17 -3.02 5.96
N PRO A 24 -12.06 -2.42 5.17
CA PRO A 24 -12.12 -0.96 5.01
C PRO A 24 -12.20 -0.21 6.36
N GLN A 25 -12.85 -0.79 7.36
CA GLN A 25 -13.01 -0.19 8.70
C GLN A 25 -11.70 -0.22 9.52
N SER A 26 -10.83 -1.21 9.29
CA SER A 26 -9.53 -1.30 9.96
C SER A 26 -8.47 -0.35 9.37
N VAL A 27 -8.72 0.16 8.16
CA VAL A 27 -7.77 1.04 7.46
C VAL A 27 -7.74 2.43 8.09
N ASN A 28 -6.51 2.88 8.37
CA ASN A 28 -6.19 4.22 8.85
C ASN A 28 -4.95 4.79 8.14
N GLU A 29 -4.63 6.05 8.44
CA GLU A 29 -3.50 6.77 7.85
C GLU A 29 -2.17 6.02 8.00
N ARG A 30 -1.90 5.46 9.18
CA ARG A 30 -0.67 4.69 9.44
C ARG A 30 -0.59 3.43 8.58
N SER A 31 -1.71 2.73 8.38
CA SER A 31 -1.72 1.55 7.50
C SER A 31 -1.39 1.96 6.05
N ALA A 32 -1.86 3.12 5.58
CA ALA A 32 -1.49 3.64 4.26
C ALA A 32 0.00 4.01 4.18
N GLU A 33 0.57 4.60 5.23
CA GLU A 33 2.01 4.90 5.30
C GLU A 33 2.87 3.63 5.22
N VAL A 34 2.48 2.55 5.92
CA VAL A 34 3.19 1.28 5.87
C VAL A 34 3.18 0.70 4.45
N VAL A 35 2.02 0.68 3.78
CA VAL A 35 1.94 0.19 2.39
C VAL A 35 2.81 1.03 1.46
N TYR A 36 2.73 2.36 1.57
CA TYR A 36 3.51 3.26 0.76
C TYR A 36 5.02 3.07 0.96
N THR A 37 5.45 2.90 2.22
CA THR A 37 6.86 2.69 2.56
C THR A 37 7.35 1.35 2.04
N ALA A 38 6.59 0.27 2.28
CA ALA A 38 6.95 -1.06 1.81
C ALA A 38 7.12 -1.14 0.29
N ILE A 39 6.22 -0.48 -0.45
CA ILE A 39 6.29 -0.39 -1.91
C ILE A 39 7.49 0.47 -2.36
N SER A 40 7.76 1.58 -1.67
CA SER A 40 8.86 2.49 -2.01
C SER A 40 10.23 1.89 -1.74
N GLU A 41 10.36 1.07 -0.69
CA GLU A 41 11.62 0.42 -0.31
C GLU A 41 11.89 -0.91 -1.02
N ALA A 42 10.87 -1.52 -1.64
CA ALA A 42 11.07 -2.72 -2.45
C ALA A 42 11.95 -2.41 -3.67
N GLN A 43 13.27 -2.60 -3.53
CA GLN A 43 14.27 -2.27 -4.56
C GLN A 43 14.06 -3.05 -5.86
N SER A 44 13.50 -4.26 -5.81
CA SER A 44 13.13 -5.03 -7.00
C SER A 44 11.92 -4.45 -7.75
N CYS A 45 11.16 -3.55 -7.12
CA CYS A 45 10.01 -2.85 -7.70
C CYS A 45 10.39 -1.51 -8.32
N SER A 46 11.35 -0.80 -7.74
CA SER A 46 11.61 0.60 -8.08
C SER A 46 12.13 0.85 -9.50
N ALA A 47 12.68 -0.17 -10.17
CA ALA A 47 13.17 -0.10 -11.56
C ALA A 47 12.08 -0.29 -12.63
N SER A 48 11.04 -1.08 -12.32
CA SER A 48 9.87 -1.27 -13.22
C SER A 48 8.70 -0.34 -12.88
N MET A 49 8.81 0.41 -11.79
CA MET A 49 7.75 1.28 -11.29
C MET A 49 8.08 2.76 -11.52
N ASP A 50 7.79 3.25 -12.73
CA ASP A 50 7.43 4.68 -12.95
C ASP A 50 6.14 5.07 -12.18
N LEU A 51 5.50 4.10 -11.54
CA LEU A 51 4.26 4.22 -10.77
C LEU A 51 4.49 4.28 -9.25
N VAL A 52 5.72 4.07 -8.75
CA VAL A 52 6.02 4.39 -7.35
C VAL A 52 6.11 5.90 -7.27
N PRO A 53 5.32 6.55 -6.40
CA PRO A 53 5.32 7.99 -6.31
C PRO A 53 6.64 8.42 -5.69
N ARG A 54 7.61 8.85 -6.52
CA ARG A 54 8.85 9.47 -6.06
C ARG A 54 8.50 10.91 -5.70
N PRO A 55 8.47 11.29 -4.41
CA PRO A 55 8.25 12.68 -4.07
C PRO A 55 9.44 13.47 -4.60
N SER A 56 9.19 14.47 -5.47
CA SER A 56 10.18 15.45 -5.85
C SER A 56 10.40 16.41 -4.67
N GLY A 57 11.16 15.98 -3.65
CA GLY A 57 11.43 16.79 -2.44
C GLY A 57 11.31 16.01 -1.12
N GLY A 58 10.92 16.71 -0.05
CA GLY A 58 10.79 16.18 1.32
C GLY A 58 9.71 15.09 1.48
N LYS A 59 9.54 14.60 2.71
CA LYS A 59 8.54 13.56 3.03
C LYS A 59 7.14 13.97 2.52
N PRO A 60 6.46 13.13 1.73
CA PRO A 60 5.14 13.45 1.20
C PRO A 60 4.12 13.56 2.34
N GLY A 61 3.15 14.47 2.19
CA GLY A 61 2.06 14.62 3.16
C GLY A 61 1.12 13.42 3.15
N ILE A 62 0.43 13.17 4.27
CA ILE A 62 -0.44 12.00 4.45
C ILE A 62 -1.56 11.91 3.40
N SER A 63 -2.14 13.04 3.00
CA SER A 63 -3.17 13.07 1.96
C SER A 63 -2.67 12.52 0.62
N TYR A 64 -1.41 12.83 0.27
CA TYR A 64 -0.77 12.28 -0.92
C TYR A 64 -0.59 10.77 -0.79
N ILE A 65 -0.03 10.31 0.33
CA ILE A 65 0.19 8.88 0.62
C ILE A 65 -1.13 8.10 0.47
N VAL A 66 -2.20 8.57 1.12
CA VAL A 66 -3.53 7.95 1.05
C VAL A 66 -4.00 7.82 -0.40
N LYS A 67 -3.93 8.89 -1.19
CA LYS A 67 -4.39 8.86 -2.58
C LYS A 67 -3.54 7.97 -3.48
N GLN A 68 -2.24 7.89 -3.23
CA GLN A 68 -1.37 6.99 -3.99
C GLN A 68 -1.65 5.52 -3.67
N VAL A 69 -1.78 5.17 -2.40
CA VAL A 69 -2.08 3.77 -2.02
C VAL A 69 -3.49 3.37 -2.48
N ALA A 70 -4.47 4.28 -2.40
CA ALA A 70 -5.80 4.04 -2.95
C ALA A 70 -5.76 3.80 -4.48
N LYS A 71 -4.94 4.56 -5.23
CA LYS A 71 -4.74 4.34 -6.66
C LYS A 71 -4.15 2.95 -6.95
N ILE A 72 -3.16 2.53 -6.17
CA ILE A 72 -2.55 1.19 -6.27
C ILE A 72 -3.62 0.11 -6.06
N GLY A 73 -4.40 0.22 -4.97
CA GLY A 73 -5.50 -0.68 -4.68
C GLY A 73 -6.55 -0.75 -5.78
N LYS A 74 -6.92 0.39 -6.35
CA LYS A 74 -7.83 0.46 -7.50
C LYS A 74 -7.29 -0.28 -8.72
N ASN A 75 -6.01 -0.09 -9.05
CA ASN A 75 -5.37 -0.78 -10.18
C ASN A 75 -5.36 -2.30 -9.96
N ILE A 76 -5.04 -2.73 -8.73
CA ILE A 76 -5.07 -4.15 -8.35
C ILE A 76 -6.46 -4.75 -8.58
N VAL A 77 -7.51 -4.10 -8.08
CA VAL A 77 -8.90 -4.55 -8.26
C VAL A 77 -9.31 -4.56 -9.74
N SER A 78 -8.74 -3.65 -10.54
CA SER A 78 -9.00 -3.56 -11.98
C SER A 78 -8.18 -4.57 -12.81
N GLY A 79 -7.39 -5.43 -12.17
CA GLY A 79 -6.57 -6.46 -12.84
C GLY A 79 -5.19 -5.98 -13.32
N ASP A 80 -4.85 -4.70 -13.11
CA ASP A 80 -3.55 -4.11 -13.46
C ASP A 80 -2.56 -4.22 -12.28
N ALA A 81 -2.35 -5.46 -11.83
CA ALA A 81 -1.53 -5.79 -10.66
C ALA A 81 -0.14 -6.36 -11.02
N SER A 82 0.14 -6.56 -12.31
CA SER A 82 1.33 -7.26 -12.80
C SER A 82 2.63 -6.62 -12.32
N VAL A 83 2.66 -5.29 -12.24
CA VAL A 83 3.80 -4.50 -11.77
C VAL A 83 4.11 -4.75 -10.29
N TYR A 84 3.08 -5.00 -9.46
CA TYR A 84 3.25 -5.22 -8.02
C TYR A 84 3.56 -6.68 -7.67
N HIS A 85 3.27 -7.62 -8.58
CA HIS A 85 3.42 -9.04 -8.33
C HIS A 85 4.86 -9.44 -8.04
N VAL A 86 5.81 -8.83 -8.76
CA VAL A 86 7.25 -9.09 -8.65
C VAL A 86 7.78 -8.86 -7.23
N CYS A 87 7.18 -7.95 -6.47
CA CYS A 87 7.65 -7.60 -5.12
C CYS A 87 6.71 -8.07 -4.02
N LYS A 88 5.63 -8.76 -4.37
CA LYS A 88 4.64 -9.23 -3.40
C LYS A 88 5.31 -10.07 -2.31
N VAL A 89 6.22 -10.98 -2.67
CA VAL A 89 6.92 -11.83 -1.70
C VAL A 89 7.79 -11.00 -0.75
N GLN A 90 8.58 -10.06 -1.28
CA GLN A 90 9.43 -9.20 -0.43
C GLN A 90 8.60 -8.32 0.51
N ILE A 91 7.59 -7.62 -0.03
CA ILE A 91 6.71 -6.73 0.75
C ILE A 91 5.97 -7.53 1.83
N SER A 92 5.42 -8.70 1.48
CA SER A 92 4.65 -9.54 2.39
C SER A 92 5.47 -10.01 3.60
N THR A 93 6.78 -10.17 3.45
CA THR A 93 7.67 -10.70 4.49
C THR A 93 8.28 -9.58 5.34
N SER A 94 8.73 -8.48 4.74
CA SER A 94 9.44 -7.41 5.46
C SER A 94 8.55 -6.52 6.33
N TYR A 95 7.25 -6.43 6.03
CA TYR A 95 6.36 -5.42 6.62
C TYR A 95 5.11 -5.98 7.32
N LYS A 96 5.08 -7.30 7.55
CA LYS A 96 3.90 -7.99 8.09
C LYS A 96 3.53 -7.53 9.50
N SER A 97 4.53 -7.28 10.35
CA SER A 97 4.30 -6.86 11.73
C SER A 97 3.74 -5.43 11.77
N GLU A 98 4.38 -4.55 11.00
CA GLU A 98 4.10 -3.13 10.86
C GLU A 98 2.67 -2.91 10.38
N ILE A 99 2.25 -3.64 9.32
CA ILE A 99 0.88 -3.50 8.81
C ILE A 99 -0.14 -4.00 9.82
N THR A 100 0.16 -5.10 10.54
CA THR A 100 -0.74 -5.66 11.55
C THR A 100 -0.91 -4.73 12.74
N MET A 101 0.16 -4.08 13.19
CA MET A 101 0.10 -3.06 14.26
C MET A 101 -0.65 -1.82 13.79
N ALA A 102 -0.34 -1.34 12.58
CA ALA A 102 -1.00 -0.18 12.01
C ALA A 102 -2.51 -0.37 11.89
N LEU A 103 -2.98 -1.53 11.44
CA LEU A 103 -4.42 -1.86 11.36
C LEU A 103 -5.13 -1.91 12.72
N LYS A 104 -4.37 -2.13 13.81
CA LYS A 104 -4.88 -2.06 15.20
C LYS A 104 -4.82 -0.64 15.77
N GLY A 105 -4.30 0.32 15.02
CA GLY A 105 -4.10 1.71 15.47
C GLY A 105 -2.91 1.89 16.40
N ILE A 106 -1.94 0.97 16.38
CA ILE A 106 -0.75 0.93 17.26
C ILE A 106 0.52 1.21 16.47
#